data_AF-A0A953TUA5-F1
#
_entry.id   AF-A0A953TUA5-F1
#
_cell.length_a   1.000
_cell.length_b   1.000
_cell.length_c   1.000
_cell.angle_alpha   90.00
_cell.angle_beta   90.00
_cell.angle_gamma   90.00
#
_symmetry.space_group_name_H-M   'P 1'
#
loop_
_entity.id
_entity.type
_entity.pdbx_description
1 polymer ?
#
loop_
_entity_poly.entity_id
_entity_poly.type
_entity_poly.pdbx_seq_one_letter_code
_entity_poly.pdbx_strand_id
1 'polypeptide(L)'
;AIVGGGLPVAVGLALADQMLKRPRVTACFFGDGAVAEGEFHESMNLAVLWKLPVLFLCENNLYAMGTRLERAQSQIDLRLKAQSYQMTAEAVDGMDVVAVEAATRRIADAVRRGEGPAFIEFRTYRFRAHSMFDAELYRDKSEVDEWKKRDPIAALTTRLKREAGVGDALIDALALSVDEEIDEAVQYAEHGTWEPVADLLNDVYTARS
;
A
#
# COMPACT_ATOMS: atom_id res chain seq x y z
N ALA A 1 -8.69 -0.95 -11.60
CA ALA A 1 -7.23 -1.17 -11.57
C ALA A 1 -6.96 -2.63 -11.94
N ILE A 2 -5.86 -2.92 -12.63
CA ILE A 2 -5.41 -4.30 -12.89
C ILE A 2 -4.63 -4.75 -11.64
N VAL A 3 -5.09 -5.83 -11.00
CA VAL A 3 -4.39 -6.43 -9.84
C VAL A 3 -3.02 -6.87 -10.31
N GLY A 4 -1.95 -6.54 -9.59
CA GLY A 4 -0.58 -6.87 -9.98
C GLY A 4 0.06 -5.90 -10.97
N GLY A 5 -0.72 -5.26 -11.85
CA GLY A 5 -0.21 -4.43 -12.96
C GLY A 5 0.78 -3.30 -12.62
N GLY A 6 0.79 -2.84 -11.36
CA GLY A 6 1.77 -1.85 -10.88
C GLY A 6 3.17 -2.41 -10.60
N LEU A 7 3.29 -3.73 -10.37
CA LEU A 7 4.54 -4.41 -10.02
C LEU A 7 5.60 -4.31 -11.14
N PRO A 8 5.32 -4.71 -12.40
CA PRO A 8 6.30 -4.61 -13.48
C PRO A 8 6.62 -3.15 -13.83
N VAL A 9 5.66 -2.23 -13.69
CA VAL A 9 5.89 -0.79 -13.89
C VAL A 9 6.88 -0.25 -12.85
N ALA A 10 6.72 -0.63 -11.57
CA ALA A 10 7.64 -0.23 -10.51
C ALA A 10 9.06 -0.76 -10.75
N VAL A 11 9.19 -2.01 -11.21
CA VAL A 11 10.49 -2.59 -11.63
C VAL A 11 11.10 -1.77 -12.77
N GLY A 12 10.33 -1.39 -13.78
CA GLY A 12 10.79 -0.55 -14.89
C GLY A 12 11.26 0.84 -14.45
N LEU A 13 10.53 1.49 -13.55
CA LEU A 13 10.90 2.80 -12.98
C LEU A 13 12.20 2.71 -12.17
N ALA A 14 12.34 1.69 -11.32
CA ALA A 14 13.55 1.47 -10.54
C ALA A 14 14.76 1.16 -11.43
N LEU A 15 14.57 0.39 -12.51
CA LEU A 15 15.60 0.16 -13.52
C LEU A 15 16.00 1.46 -14.20
N ALA A 16 15.04 2.31 -14.60
CA ALA A 16 15.32 3.59 -15.22
C ALA A 16 16.11 4.52 -14.27
N ASP A 17 15.72 4.61 -13.00
CA ASP A 17 16.44 5.41 -12.00
C ASP A 17 17.87 4.88 -11.78
N GLN A 18 18.07 3.56 -11.75
CA GLN A 18 19.40 2.95 -11.69
C GLN A 18 20.25 3.29 -12.93
N MET A 19 19.71 3.13 -14.14
CA MET A 19 20.41 3.43 -15.39
C MET A 19 20.78 4.92 -15.53
N LEU A 20 19.90 5.79 -15.05
CA LEU A 20 20.08 7.24 -15.06
C LEU A 20 20.84 7.77 -13.83
N LYS A 21 21.30 6.89 -12.94
CA LYS A 21 22.04 7.22 -11.72
C LYS A 21 21.30 8.21 -10.82
N ARG A 22 19.98 8.05 -10.70
CA ARG A 22 19.13 8.88 -9.84
C ARG A 22 19.06 8.24 -8.44
N PRO A 23 19.32 9.00 -7.36
CA PRO A 23 19.30 8.46 -6.00
C PRO A 23 17.86 8.36 -5.48
N ARG A 24 17.06 7.53 -6.13
CA ARG A 24 15.63 7.34 -5.84
C ARG A 24 15.35 5.90 -5.44
N VAL A 25 14.26 5.71 -4.70
CA VAL A 25 13.69 4.40 -4.38
C VAL A 25 12.26 4.39 -4.88
N THR A 26 11.90 3.39 -5.68
CA THR A 26 10.51 3.20 -6.11
C THR A 26 9.75 2.42 -5.05
N ALA A 27 8.66 2.97 -4.52
CA ALA A 27 7.76 2.27 -3.62
C ALA A 27 6.57 1.72 -4.41
N CYS A 28 6.27 0.42 -4.26
CA CYS A 28 5.19 -0.26 -4.95
C CYS A 28 4.22 -0.87 -3.93
N PHE A 29 3.04 -0.27 -3.78
CA PHE A 29 1.99 -0.76 -2.89
C PHE A 29 1.03 -1.71 -3.61
N PHE A 30 0.64 -2.79 -2.93
CA PHE A 30 -0.32 -3.77 -3.43
C PHE A 30 -0.93 -4.58 -2.29
N GLY A 31 -2.10 -5.19 -2.51
CA GLY A 31 -2.74 -6.08 -1.54
C GLY A 31 -2.26 -7.53 -1.66
N ASP A 32 -2.60 -8.35 -0.65
CA ASP A 32 -2.27 -9.79 -0.59
C ASP A 32 -2.74 -10.60 -1.81
N GLY A 33 -3.85 -10.19 -2.44
CA GLY A 33 -4.35 -10.82 -3.66
C GLY A 33 -3.37 -10.76 -4.84
N ALA A 34 -2.60 -9.68 -4.97
CA ALA A 34 -1.64 -9.52 -6.06
C ALA A 34 -0.47 -10.51 -5.99
N VAL A 35 -0.22 -11.12 -4.82
CA VAL A 35 0.83 -12.13 -4.65
C VAL A 35 0.51 -13.45 -5.35
N ALA A 36 -0.73 -13.67 -5.77
CA ALA A 36 -1.12 -14.81 -6.59
C ALA A 36 -0.83 -14.61 -8.10
N GLU A 37 -0.54 -13.37 -8.53
CA GLU A 37 -0.38 -13.05 -9.94
C GLU A 37 1.02 -13.44 -10.46
N GLY A 38 1.10 -13.88 -11.72
CA GLY A 38 2.39 -14.23 -12.35
C GLY A 38 3.38 -13.06 -12.38
N GLU A 39 2.86 -11.86 -12.60
CA GLU A 39 3.64 -10.62 -12.62
C GLU A 39 4.28 -10.27 -11.27
N PHE A 40 3.75 -10.74 -10.15
CA PHE A 40 4.44 -10.67 -8.86
C PHE A 40 5.74 -11.48 -8.92
N HIS A 41 5.66 -12.73 -9.36
CA HIS A 41 6.80 -13.65 -9.41
C HIS A 41 7.88 -13.16 -10.38
N GLU A 42 7.48 -12.66 -11.56
CA GLU A 42 8.40 -12.09 -12.55
C GLU A 42 9.08 -10.83 -12.01
N SER A 43 8.33 -9.93 -11.39
CA SER A 43 8.84 -8.66 -10.85
C SER A 43 9.84 -8.87 -9.72
N MET A 44 9.53 -9.77 -8.76
CA MET A 44 10.44 -10.08 -7.65
C MET A 44 11.77 -10.65 -8.18
N ASN A 45 11.70 -11.58 -9.13
CA ASN A 45 12.87 -12.17 -9.74
C ASN A 45 13.75 -11.12 -10.44
N LEU A 46 13.18 -10.27 -11.29
CA LEU A 46 13.93 -9.25 -12.03
C LEU A 46 14.52 -8.19 -11.09
N ALA A 47 13.75 -7.76 -10.08
CA ALA A 47 14.23 -6.79 -9.10
C ALA A 47 15.49 -7.28 -8.38
N VAL A 48 15.50 -8.55 -7.93
CA VAL A 48 16.66 -9.13 -7.24
C VAL A 48 17.81 -9.34 -8.22
N LEU A 49 17.54 -9.93 -9.38
CA LEU A 49 18.55 -10.21 -10.42
C LEU A 49 19.32 -8.94 -10.82
N TRP A 50 18.64 -7.81 -10.94
CA TRP A 50 19.23 -6.52 -11.33
C TRP A 50 19.57 -5.61 -10.16
N LYS A 51 19.37 -6.07 -8.92
CA LYS A 51 19.62 -5.33 -7.67
C LYS A 51 18.96 -3.94 -7.63
N LEU A 52 17.73 -3.87 -8.12
CA LEU A 52 17.03 -2.60 -8.32
C LEU A 52 16.67 -1.88 -7.01
N PRO A 53 16.63 -0.54 -7.00
CA PRO A 53 16.22 0.26 -5.85
C PRO A 53 14.68 0.32 -5.72
N VAL A 54 14.03 -0.82 -5.50
CA VAL A 54 12.57 -0.94 -5.35
C VAL A 54 12.19 -1.54 -4.01
N LEU A 55 11.15 -0.97 -3.40
CA LEU A 55 10.53 -1.42 -2.17
C LEU A 55 9.10 -1.90 -2.47
N PHE A 56 8.86 -3.19 -2.27
CA PHE A 56 7.55 -3.82 -2.43
C PHE A 56 6.80 -3.81 -1.10
N LEU A 57 5.64 -3.18 -1.07
CA LEU A 57 4.87 -2.88 0.14
C LEU A 57 3.51 -3.59 0.05
N CYS A 58 3.45 -4.78 0.64
CA CYS A 58 2.27 -5.63 0.62
C CYS A 58 1.36 -5.30 1.80
N GLU A 59 0.19 -4.73 1.53
CA GLU A 59 -0.87 -4.51 2.52
C GLU A 59 -1.73 -5.77 2.62
N ASN A 60 -1.32 -6.67 3.52
CA ASN A 60 -2.01 -7.93 3.75
C ASN A 60 -3.18 -7.70 4.71
N ASN A 61 -4.39 -7.56 4.14
CA ASN A 61 -5.63 -7.40 4.90
C ASN A 61 -6.42 -8.72 5.05
N LEU A 62 -5.77 -9.84 4.71
CA LEU A 62 -6.27 -11.21 4.73
C LEU A 62 -7.28 -11.57 3.63
N TYR A 63 -7.71 -10.62 2.80
CA TYR A 63 -8.80 -10.82 1.84
C TYR A 63 -8.58 -10.15 0.48
N ALA A 64 -8.52 -10.98 -0.57
CA ALA A 64 -8.66 -10.55 -1.95
C ALA A 64 -10.14 -10.51 -2.34
N MET A 65 -10.77 -9.33 -2.25
CA MET A 65 -12.23 -9.17 -2.29
C MET A 65 -12.90 -10.10 -1.27
N GLY A 66 -13.49 -11.22 -1.71
CA GLY A 66 -14.17 -12.21 -0.88
C GLY A 66 -13.37 -13.48 -0.59
N THR A 67 -12.15 -13.59 -1.11
CA THR A 67 -11.31 -14.78 -0.94
C THR A 67 -10.32 -14.55 0.20
N ARG A 68 -10.49 -15.30 1.30
CA ARG A 68 -9.55 -15.31 2.42
C ARG A 68 -8.18 -15.85 1.97
N LEU A 69 -7.11 -15.27 2.50
CA LEU A 69 -5.71 -15.60 2.17
C LEU A 69 -5.40 -17.10 2.15
N GLU A 70 -5.82 -17.82 3.20
CA GLU A 70 -5.62 -19.27 3.36
C GLU A 70 -6.27 -20.12 2.27
N ARG A 71 -7.27 -19.59 1.55
CA ARG A 71 -7.94 -20.26 0.44
C ARG A 71 -7.28 -20.01 -0.91
N ALA A 72 -6.41 -19.00 -0.99
CA ALA A 72 -5.76 -18.57 -2.23
C ALA A 72 -4.25 -18.83 -2.24
N GLN A 73 -3.63 -19.00 -1.07
CA GLN A 73 -2.19 -19.12 -0.95
C GLN A 73 -1.77 -20.42 -0.27
N SER A 74 -0.86 -21.17 -0.91
CA SER A 74 -0.21 -22.34 -0.31
C SER A 74 0.80 -21.99 0.79
N GLN A 75 1.30 -20.76 0.77
CA GLN A 75 2.16 -20.19 1.79
C GLN A 75 1.57 -18.85 2.21
N ILE A 76 1.03 -18.79 3.42
CA ILE A 76 0.30 -17.63 3.96
C ILE A 76 1.21 -16.60 4.63
N ASP A 77 2.45 -16.96 4.99
CA ASP A 77 3.49 -15.99 5.34
C ASP A 77 4.08 -15.42 4.04
N LEU A 78 3.52 -14.32 3.55
CA LEU A 78 3.85 -13.74 2.24
C LEU A 78 5.30 -13.27 2.17
N ARG A 79 5.87 -12.85 3.32
CA ARG A 79 7.30 -12.63 3.46
C ARG A 79 8.14 -13.81 2.96
N LEU A 80 7.76 -15.06 3.27
CA LEU A 80 8.52 -16.24 2.84
C LEU A 80 8.49 -16.43 1.31
N LYS A 81 7.41 -16.03 0.65
CA LYS A 81 7.37 -16.04 -0.83
C LYS A 81 8.37 -15.05 -1.40
N ALA A 82 8.46 -13.83 -0.87
CA ALA A 82 9.47 -12.87 -1.30
C ALA A 82 10.91 -13.39 -1.00
N GLN A 83 11.13 -14.00 0.16
CA GLN A 83 12.44 -14.59 0.53
C GLN A 83 12.87 -15.73 -0.41
N SER A 84 11.93 -16.43 -1.06
CA SER A 84 12.28 -17.48 -2.03
C SER A 84 13.07 -16.96 -3.25
N TYR A 85 12.99 -15.65 -3.53
CA TYR A 85 13.79 -14.96 -4.54
C TYR A 85 15.12 -14.43 -4.02
N GLN A 86 15.52 -14.74 -2.78
CA GLN A 86 16.67 -14.15 -2.08
C GLN A 86 16.51 -12.65 -1.79
N MET A 87 15.26 -12.17 -1.76
CA MET A 87 14.95 -10.78 -1.42
C MET A 87 14.96 -10.57 0.10
N THR A 88 15.49 -9.45 0.56
CA THR A 88 15.27 -8.97 1.93
C THR A 88 13.78 -8.78 2.15
N ALA A 89 13.20 -9.47 3.14
CA ALA A 89 11.78 -9.40 3.40
C ALA A 89 11.46 -9.42 4.88
N GLU A 90 10.54 -8.56 5.31
CA GLU A 90 10.12 -8.40 6.70
C GLU A 90 8.59 -8.37 6.79
N ALA A 91 8.04 -8.94 7.87
CA ALA A 91 6.63 -8.83 8.19
C ALA A 91 6.48 -7.90 9.39
N VAL A 92 5.60 -6.93 9.28
CA VAL A 92 5.40 -5.84 10.24
C VAL A 92 3.93 -5.83 10.64
N ASP A 93 3.66 -5.53 11.91
CA ASP A 93 2.31 -5.26 12.35
C ASP A 93 1.80 -3.97 11.70
N GLY A 94 0.93 -4.11 10.70
CA GLY A 94 0.37 -2.98 9.95
C GLY A 94 -0.61 -2.15 10.78
N MET A 95 -0.97 -2.61 11.98
CA MET A 95 -1.82 -1.87 12.93
C MET A 95 -1.00 -1.04 13.95
N ASP A 96 0.35 -1.09 13.89
CA ASP A 96 1.24 -0.26 14.70
C ASP A 96 2.00 0.74 13.81
N VAL A 97 1.56 2.00 13.83
CA VAL A 97 2.14 3.08 13.02
C VAL A 97 3.64 3.28 13.28
N VAL A 98 4.09 3.09 14.52
CA VAL A 98 5.50 3.27 14.89
C VAL A 98 6.35 2.10 14.38
N ALA A 99 5.81 0.88 14.43
CA ALA A 99 6.47 -0.29 13.84
C ALA A 99 6.58 -0.15 12.31
N VAL A 100 5.51 0.27 11.65
CA VAL A 100 5.48 0.54 10.19
C VAL A 100 6.52 1.59 9.81
N GLU A 101 6.55 2.72 10.50
CA GLU A 101 7.49 3.81 10.24
C GLU A 101 8.95 3.35 10.42
N ALA A 102 9.26 2.71 11.54
CA ALA A 102 10.61 2.30 11.88
C ALA A 102 11.15 1.24 10.90
N ALA A 103 10.34 0.24 10.56
CA ALA A 103 10.72 -0.79 9.61
C ALA A 103 10.90 -0.22 8.19
N THR A 104 9.93 0.58 7.74
CA THR A 104 9.96 1.18 6.40
C THR A 104 11.15 2.11 6.24
N ARG A 105 11.44 2.97 7.23
CA ARG A 105 12.61 3.86 7.20
C ARG A 105 13.92 3.08 7.07
N ARG A 106 14.13 2.09 7.95
CA ARG A 106 15.35 1.26 7.95
C ARG A 106 15.55 0.55 6.60
N ILE A 107 14.49 -0.07 6.08
CA ILE A 107 14.56 -0.84 4.84
C ILE A 107 14.71 0.07 3.62
N ALA A 108 13.96 1.18 3.55
CA ALA A 108 14.08 2.15 2.48
C ALA A 108 15.50 2.75 2.41
N ASP A 109 16.12 3.01 3.56
CA ASP A 109 17.50 3.48 3.61
C ASP A 109 18.50 2.42 3.11
N ALA A 110 18.28 1.13 3.41
CA ALA A 110 19.09 0.03 2.89
C ALA A 110 18.97 -0.11 1.36
N VAL A 111 17.73 -0.08 0.84
CA VAL A 111 17.46 -0.09 -0.61
C VAL A 111 18.15 1.11 -1.29
N ARG A 112 18.07 2.31 -0.69
CA ARG A 112 18.73 3.52 -1.19
C ARG A 112 20.25 3.43 -1.20
N ARG A 113 20.86 2.66 -0.28
CA ARG A 113 22.31 2.36 -0.25
C ARG A 113 22.74 1.28 -1.24
N GLY A 114 21.82 0.71 -2.00
CA GLY A 114 22.13 -0.32 -3.01
C GLY A 114 22.25 -1.73 -2.42
N GLU A 115 21.63 -2.00 -1.27
CA GLU A 115 21.58 -3.34 -0.66
C GLU A 115 20.61 -4.29 -1.41
N GLY A 116 20.04 -3.84 -2.53
CA GLY A 116 19.08 -4.56 -3.36
C GLY A 116 17.63 -4.20 -3.05
N PRO A 117 16.66 -4.80 -3.75
CA PRO A 117 15.25 -4.59 -3.47
C PRO A 117 14.84 -5.22 -2.14
N ALA A 118 13.72 -4.78 -1.60
CA ALA A 118 13.16 -5.34 -0.39
C ALA A 118 11.64 -5.45 -0.45
N PHE A 119 11.10 -6.31 0.42
CA PHE A 119 9.67 -6.55 0.59
C PHE A 119 9.26 -6.33 2.04
N ILE A 120 8.15 -5.63 2.26
CA ILE A 120 7.53 -5.48 3.57
C ILE A 120 6.08 -5.96 3.48
N GLU A 121 5.72 -6.94 4.32
CA GLU A 121 4.34 -7.34 4.55
C GLU A 121 3.77 -6.57 5.73
N PHE A 122 2.87 -5.64 5.48
CA PHE A 122 2.06 -5.00 6.52
C PHE A 122 0.84 -5.86 6.81
N ARG A 123 0.85 -6.54 7.95
CA ARG A 123 -0.28 -7.36 8.41
C ARG A 123 -1.33 -6.45 9.04
N THR A 124 -2.38 -6.16 8.29
CA THR A 124 -3.40 -5.17 8.60
C THR A 124 -4.80 -5.76 8.41
N TYR A 125 -5.83 -4.92 8.43
CA TYR A 125 -7.20 -5.35 8.20
C TYR A 125 -8.07 -4.28 7.55
N ARG A 126 -8.93 -4.69 6.63
CA ARG A 126 -9.90 -3.80 5.98
C ARG A 126 -11.23 -3.84 6.73
N PHE A 127 -11.55 -2.79 7.48
CA PHE A 127 -12.76 -2.72 8.32
C PHE A 127 -14.08 -2.61 7.56
N ARG A 128 -14.04 -2.10 6.32
CA ARG A 128 -15.21 -1.99 5.43
C ARG A 128 -15.19 -3.11 4.38
N ALA A 129 -16.30 -3.28 3.68
CA ALA A 129 -16.40 -4.15 2.52
C ALA A 129 -15.40 -3.76 1.41
N HIS A 130 -15.21 -4.63 0.41
CA HIS A 130 -14.21 -4.41 -0.65
C HIS A 130 -14.48 -3.16 -1.48
N SER A 131 -15.76 -2.86 -1.67
CA SER A 131 -16.24 -1.68 -2.38
C SER A 131 -17.62 -1.28 -1.84
N MET A 132 -18.14 -0.14 -2.28
CA MET A 132 -19.49 0.33 -1.93
C MET A 132 -20.61 -0.63 -2.35
N PHE A 133 -20.34 -1.53 -3.31
CA PHE A 133 -21.32 -2.49 -3.84
C PHE A 133 -21.11 -3.93 -3.31
N ASP A 134 -20.13 -4.13 -2.42
CA ASP A 134 -19.86 -5.44 -1.86
C ASP A 134 -20.75 -5.71 -0.64
N ALA A 135 -21.53 -6.79 -0.70
CA ALA A 135 -22.44 -7.22 0.36
C ALA A 135 -21.72 -7.90 1.55
N GLU A 136 -20.41 -8.17 1.45
CA GLU A 136 -19.57 -8.65 2.56
C GLU A 136 -20.02 -10.00 3.17
N LEU A 137 -20.45 -10.95 2.33
CA LEU A 137 -21.03 -12.23 2.78
C LEU A 137 -20.00 -13.32 3.16
N TYR A 138 -18.72 -12.97 3.24
CA TYR A 138 -17.59 -13.93 3.30
C TYR A 138 -16.72 -13.79 4.56
N ARG A 139 -17.13 -12.96 5.51
CA ARG A 139 -16.40 -12.70 6.76
C ARG A 139 -17.35 -12.50 7.92
N ASP A 140 -16.94 -13.00 9.08
CA ASP A 140 -17.72 -12.86 10.30
C ASP A 140 -17.57 -11.46 10.87
N LYS A 141 -18.70 -10.87 11.30
CA LYS A 141 -18.71 -9.55 11.94
C LYS A 141 -17.83 -9.51 13.20
N SER A 142 -17.78 -10.61 13.94
CA SER A 142 -16.94 -10.75 15.13
C SER A 142 -15.44 -10.65 14.81
N GLU A 143 -14.99 -11.12 13.65
CA GLU A 143 -13.61 -10.96 13.20
C GLU A 143 -13.30 -9.48 12.98
N VAL A 144 -14.20 -8.76 12.27
CA VAL A 144 -14.05 -7.33 12.02
C VAL A 144 -14.03 -6.54 13.33
N ASP A 145 -14.92 -6.86 14.27
CA ASP A 145 -14.99 -6.19 15.56
C ASP A 145 -13.75 -6.45 16.43
N GLU A 146 -13.14 -7.64 16.34
CA GLU A 146 -11.86 -7.92 16.98
C GLU A 146 -10.73 -7.07 16.40
N TRP A 147 -10.65 -6.96 15.07
CA TRP A 147 -9.65 -6.13 14.41
C TRP A 147 -9.83 -4.64 14.70
N LYS A 148 -11.07 -4.15 14.85
CA LYS A 148 -11.35 -2.76 15.23
C LYS A 148 -10.82 -2.39 16.62
N LYS A 149 -10.69 -3.35 17.53
CA LYS A 149 -10.05 -3.09 18.85
C LYS A 149 -8.57 -2.72 18.71
N ARG A 150 -7.96 -3.04 17.56
CA ARG A 150 -6.58 -2.72 17.22
C ARG A 150 -6.46 -1.52 16.28
N ASP A 151 -7.49 -0.69 16.15
CA ASP A 151 -7.49 0.49 15.27
C ASP A 151 -6.20 1.33 15.46
N PRO A 152 -5.37 1.50 14.40
CA PRO A 152 -4.09 2.18 14.49
C PRO A 152 -4.22 3.65 14.87
N ILE A 153 -5.32 4.32 14.52
CA ILE A 153 -5.57 5.73 14.86
C ILE A 153 -5.85 5.83 16.36
N ALA A 154 -6.74 4.98 16.89
CA ALA A 154 -7.06 4.96 18.31
C ALA A 154 -5.83 4.58 19.17
N ALA A 155 -5.07 3.57 18.71
CA ALA A 155 -3.85 3.13 19.39
C ALA A 155 -2.78 4.23 19.40
N LEU A 156 -2.52 4.87 18.25
CA LEU A 156 -1.55 5.98 18.17
C LEU A 156 -1.99 7.18 19.00
N THR A 157 -3.28 7.56 18.93
CA THR A 157 -3.82 8.66 19.72
C THR A 157 -3.63 8.42 21.21
N THR A 158 -3.97 7.23 21.69
CA THR A 158 -3.77 6.83 23.10
C THR A 158 -2.30 6.92 23.50
N ARG A 159 -1.41 6.44 22.64
CA ARG A 159 0.04 6.51 22.86
C ARG A 159 0.54 7.95 22.94
N LEU A 160 0.13 8.82 22.01
CA LEU A 160 0.53 10.23 21.99
C LEU A 160 0.04 10.99 23.22
N LYS A 161 -1.20 10.75 23.67
CA LYS A 161 -1.73 11.32 24.91
C LYS A 161 -0.88 10.92 26.12
N ARG A 162 -0.53 9.63 26.20
CA ARG A 162 0.24 9.06 27.32
C ARG A 162 1.72 9.49 27.32
N GLU A 163 2.37 9.47 26.17
CA GLU A 163 3.84 9.59 26.07
C GLU A 163 4.31 11.00 25.68
N ALA A 164 3.51 11.74 24.92
CA ALA A 164 3.85 13.07 24.41
C ALA A 164 2.97 14.19 25.01
N GLY A 165 2.01 13.86 25.88
CA GLY A 165 1.13 14.83 26.52
C GLY A 165 0.20 15.55 25.54
N VAL A 166 -0.09 14.94 24.39
CA VAL A 166 -1.02 15.50 23.41
C VAL A 166 -2.41 15.61 24.05
N GLY A 167 -3.00 16.81 24.03
CA GLY A 167 -4.33 17.06 24.59
C GLY A 167 -5.45 16.82 23.58
N ASP A 168 -6.67 16.59 24.07
CA ASP A 168 -7.87 16.40 23.24
C ASP A 168 -8.09 17.58 22.30
N ALA A 169 -7.87 18.81 22.76
CA ALA A 169 -8.02 20.02 21.95
C ALA A 169 -7.18 20.02 20.66
N LEU A 170 -5.98 19.42 20.67
CA LEU A 170 -5.17 19.30 19.45
C LEU A 170 -5.75 18.25 18.49
N ILE A 171 -6.22 17.12 19.03
CA ILE A 171 -6.83 16.06 18.22
C ILE A 171 -8.13 16.55 17.58
N ASP A 172 -8.96 17.26 18.34
CA ASP A 172 -10.21 17.85 17.85
C ASP A 172 -9.96 18.92 16.78
N ALA A 173 -8.93 19.76 16.98
CA ALA A 173 -8.52 20.76 15.99
C ALA A 173 -8.01 20.10 14.69
N LEU A 174 -7.26 19.00 14.78
CA LEU A 174 -6.82 18.24 13.60
C LEU A 174 -8.01 17.60 12.87
N ALA A 175 -8.96 17.02 13.61
CA ALA A 175 -10.16 16.43 13.02
C ALA A 175 -10.97 17.49 12.25
N LEU A 176 -11.21 18.65 12.88
CA LEU A 176 -11.91 19.76 12.23
C LEU A 176 -11.19 20.25 10.97
N SER A 177 -9.86 20.41 11.03
CA SER A 177 -9.07 20.83 9.86
C SER A 177 -9.14 19.83 8.70
N VAL A 178 -9.19 18.52 8.99
CA VAL A 178 -9.33 17.48 7.97
C VAL A 178 -10.73 17.47 7.38
N ASP A 179 -11.77 17.65 8.21
CA ASP A 179 -13.15 17.75 7.75
C ASP A 179 -13.33 18.95 6.80
N GLU A 180 -12.77 20.12 7.16
CA GLU A 180 -12.78 21.32 6.31
C GLU A 180 -12.06 21.08 4.97
N GLU A 181 -10.88 20.45 4.98
CA GLU A 181 -10.14 20.12 3.74
C GLU A 181 -10.92 19.16 2.83
N ILE A 182 -11.59 18.16 3.42
CA ILE A 182 -12.43 17.21 2.67
C ILE A 182 -13.64 17.93 2.08
N ASP A 183 -14.32 18.78 2.85
CA ASP A 183 -15.48 19.53 2.37
C ASP A 183 -15.11 20.47 1.22
N GLU A 184 -13.96 21.15 1.30
CA GLU A 184 -13.44 21.97 0.21
C GLU A 184 -13.14 21.14 -1.05
N ALA A 185 -12.52 19.97 -0.90
CA ALA A 185 -12.22 19.08 -2.02
C ALA A 185 -13.48 18.53 -2.69
N VAL A 186 -14.50 18.17 -1.90
CA VAL A 186 -15.81 17.72 -2.40
C VAL A 186 -16.51 18.85 -3.14
N GLN A 187 -16.58 20.04 -2.54
CA GLN A 187 -17.17 21.21 -3.20
C GLN A 187 -16.47 21.53 -4.51
N TYR A 188 -15.13 21.52 -4.54
CA TYR A 188 -14.38 21.73 -5.78
C TYR A 188 -14.77 20.71 -6.87
N ALA A 189 -14.87 19.43 -6.51
CA ALA A 189 -15.27 18.37 -7.44
C ALA A 189 -16.72 18.52 -7.92
N GLU A 190 -17.65 18.88 -7.04
CA GLU A 190 -19.07 19.09 -7.38
C GLU A 190 -19.31 20.31 -8.28
N HIS A 191 -18.49 21.35 -8.14
CA HIS A 191 -18.49 22.51 -9.03
C HIS A 191 -17.73 22.26 -10.35
N GLY A 192 -17.13 21.09 -10.51
CA GLY A 192 -16.50 20.66 -11.75
C GLY A 192 -17.48 20.65 -12.93
N THR A 193 -16.98 20.96 -14.13
CA THR A 193 -17.76 20.85 -15.36
C THR A 193 -17.54 19.49 -16.00
N TRP A 194 -18.58 18.92 -16.59
CA TRP A 194 -18.46 17.73 -17.45
C TRP A 194 -17.43 17.97 -18.56
N GLU A 195 -16.54 17.01 -18.77
CA GLU A 195 -15.63 17.04 -19.89
C GLU A 195 -16.40 16.98 -21.22
N PRO A 196 -16.11 17.87 -22.19
CA PRO A 196 -16.73 17.84 -23.51
C PRO A 196 -16.47 16.49 -24.20
N VAL A 197 -17.49 15.95 -24.87
CA VAL A 197 -17.34 14.73 -25.70
C VAL A 197 -16.27 14.89 -26.78
N ALA A 198 -16.00 16.13 -27.22
CA ALA A 198 -14.94 16.44 -28.18
C ALA A 198 -13.54 16.05 -27.68
N ASP A 199 -13.34 16.02 -26.35
CA ASP A 199 -12.05 15.71 -25.72
C ASP A 199 -11.84 14.20 -25.51
N LEU A 200 -12.83 13.36 -25.83
CA LEU A 200 -12.80 11.91 -25.60
C LEU A 200 -11.57 11.21 -26.21
N LEU A 201 -11.04 11.72 -27.33
CA LEU A 201 -9.90 11.13 -28.03
C LEU A 201 -8.56 11.81 -27.71
N ASN A 202 -8.56 12.80 -26.82
CA ASN A 202 -7.32 13.38 -26.32
C ASN A 202 -6.50 12.32 -25.56
N ASP A 203 -5.18 12.47 -25.55
CA ASP A 203 -4.22 11.61 -24.85
C ASP A 203 -4.17 10.12 -25.27
N VAL A 204 -4.93 9.70 -26.29
CA VAL A 204 -4.81 8.34 -26.87
C VAL A 204 -3.48 8.15 -27.59
N TYR A 205 -3.00 9.19 -28.27
CA TYR A 205 -1.70 9.24 -28.93
C TYR A 205 -1.07 10.61 -28.73
N THR A 206 0.26 10.68 -28.77
CA THR A 206 0.95 11.97 -28.91
C THR A 206 0.64 12.57 -30.28
N ALA A 207 0.63 13.91 -30.39
CA ALA A 207 0.58 14.56 -31.70
C ALA A 207 1.74 14.03 -32.58
N ARG A 208 1.46 13.78 -33.86
CA ARG A 208 2.52 13.44 -34.81
C ARG A 208 3.46 14.63 -34.93
N SER A 209 4.70 14.46 -34.48
CA SER A 209 5.81 15.40 -34.69
C SER A 209 6.23 15.44 -36.16
#